data_AF-A0A928EN72-F1
#
_entry.id   AF-A0A928EN72-F1
#
_cell.length_a   1.000
_cell.length_b   1.000
_cell.length_c   1.000
_cell.angle_alpha   90.00
_cell.angle_beta   90.00
_cell.angle_gamma   90.00
#
_symmetry.space_group_name_H-M   'P 1'
#
loop_
_entity.id
_entity.type
_entity.pdbx_description
1 polymer ?
#
loop_
_entity_poly.entity_id
_entity_poly.type
_entity_poly.pdbx_seq_one_letter_code
_entity_poly.pdbx_strand_id
1 'polypeptide(L)'
;MNIWKIIKRSLTEACVIFCVIFSLIAIFVLSMEKAEGLYSLGQTFLFFIYALIFAVANIVMRMKGLSFAFRLFAHFAITAIGFYMCFLLYMGMVGTQVVIGLFFYAVVYAICALIIGLFVSRFRKIKNAHSDYESKFKNVKAKK
;
A
#
# COMPACT_ATOMS: atom_id res chain seq x y z
N MET A 1 21.39 -6.07 -10.50
CA MET A 1 19.92 -6.03 -10.30
C MET A 1 19.31 -5.41 -11.56
N ASN A 2 18.38 -6.09 -12.25
CA ASN A 2 17.99 -5.68 -13.60
C ASN A 2 16.93 -4.55 -13.53
N ILE A 3 17.34 -3.31 -13.82
CA ILE A 3 16.55 -2.07 -13.62
C ILE A 3 15.17 -2.15 -14.30
N TRP A 4 15.13 -2.70 -15.52
CA TRP A 4 13.91 -2.89 -16.30
C TRP A 4 12.85 -3.75 -15.59
N LYS A 5 13.28 -4.78 -14.84
CA LYS A 5 12.36 -5.63 -14.05
C LYS A 5 11.76 -4.88 -12.87
N ILE A 6 12.49 -3.94 -12.27
CA ILE A 6 12.00 -3.11 -11.17
C ILE A 6 10.96 -2.12 -11.69
N ILE A 7 11.27 -1.41 -12.78
CA ILE A 7 10.36 -0.44 -13.39
C ILE A 7 9.03 -1.08 -13.76
N LYS A 8 9.06 -2.20 -14.50
CA LYS A 8 7.83 -2.92 -14.90
C LYS A 8 6.99 -3.33 -13.68
N ARG A 9 7.65 -3.85 -12.65
CA ARG A 9 6.97 -4.29 -11.43
C ARG A 9 6.35 -3.12 -10.67
N SER A 10 7.08 -2.02 -10.49
CA SER A 10 6.56 -0.81 -9.86
C SER A 10 5.38 -0.22 -10.65
N LEU A 11 5.44 -0.26 -11.98
CA LEU A 11 4.33 0.20 -12.82
C LEU A 11 3.08 -0.68 -12.64
N THR A 12 3.24 -2.01 -12.66
CA THR A 12 2.11 -2.93 -12.41
C THR A 12 1.52 -2.74 -11.02
N GLU A 13 2.36 -2.66 -9.98
CA GLU A 13 1.91 -2.42 -8.60
C GLU A 13 1.18 -1.08 -8.48
N ALA A 14 1.69 -0.01 -9.10
CA ALA A 14 1.06 1.29 -9.14
C ALA A 14 -0.30 1.25 -9.85
N CYS A 15 -0.41 0.59 -11.01
CA CYS A 15 -1.67 0.44 -11.72
C CYS A 15 -2.72 -0.29 -10.87
N VAL A 16 -2.34 -1.36 -10.16
CA VAL A 16 -3.26 -2.07 -9.25
C VAL A 16 -3.70 -1.17 -8.10
N ILE A 17 -2.76 -0.46 -7.46
CA ILE A 17 -3.08 0.48 -6.37
C ILE A 17 -4.02 1.58 -6.88
N PHE A 18 -3.72 2.15 -8.04
CA PHE A 18 -4.53 3.19 -8.67
C PHE A 18 -5.95 2.69 -8.96
N CYS A 19 -6.10 1.51 -9.57
CA CYS A 19 -7.41 0.91 -9.82
C CYS A 19 -8.19 0.68 -8.53
N VAL A 20 -7.56 0.15 -7.47
CA VAL A 20 -8.22 -0.07 -6.18
C VAL A 20 -8.71 1.25 -5.57
N ILE A 21 -7.85 2.28 -5.54
CA ILE A 21 -8.21 3.60 -5.01
C ILE A 21 -9.36 4.20 -5.83
N PHE A 22 -9.26 4.16 -7.16
CA PHE A 22 -10.27 4.73 -8.05
C PHE A 22 -11.61 3.99 -7.94
N SER A 23 -11.60 2.66 -7.81
CA SER A 23 -12.82 1.87 -7.58
C SER A 23 -13.48 2.21 -6.23
N LEU A 24 -12.72 2.36 -5.16
CA LEU A 24 -13.26 2.75 -3.84
C LEU A 24 -13.88 4.15 -3.89
N ILE A 25 -13.21 5.09 -4.55
CA ILE A 25 -13.71 6.44 -4.77
C ILE A 25 -14.98 6.41 -5.62
N ALA A 26 -15.01 5.65 -6.71
CA ALA A 26 -16.18 5.52 -7.56
C ALA A 26 -17.38 4.96 -6.80
N ILE A 27 -17.19 3.91 -5.98
CA ILE A 27 -18.25 3.36 -5.12
C ILE A 27 -18.75 4.42 -4.13
N PHE A 28 -17.85 5.16 -3.50
CA PHE A 28 -18.20 6.21 -2.54
C PHE A 28 -19.02 7.34 -3.20
N VAL A 29 -18.57 7.81 -4.37
CA VAL A 29 -19.26 8.83 -5.17
C VAL A 29 -20.64 8.34 -5.61
N LEU A 30 -20.76 7.11 -6.10
CA LEU A 30 -22.05 6.51 -6.47
C LEU A 30 -23.00 6.30 -5.29
N SER A 31 -22.47 6.18 -4.07
CA SER A 31 -23.26 6.04 -2.84
C SER A 31 -23.75 7.38 -2.29
N MET A 32 -23.22 8.50 -2.80
CA MET A 32 -23.62 9.85 -2.41
C MET A 32 -24.57 10.41 -3.47
N GLU A 33 -25.87 10.47 -3.18
CA GLU A 33 -26.93 10.97 -4.09
C GLU A 33 -26.70 12.39 -4.63
N LYS A 34 -25.77 13.16 -4.06
CA LYS A 34 -25.40 14.53 -4.46
C LYS A 34 -23.92 14.69 -4.82
N ALA A 35 -23.28 13.65 -5.35
CA ALA A 35 -21.90 13.80 -5.78
C ALA A 35 -21.84 14.57 -7.10
N GLU A 36 -21.62 15.89 -7.01
CA GLU A 36 -21.28 16.72 -8.15
C GLU A 36 -19.90 16.32 -8.69
N GLY A 37 -19.91 15.57 -9.79
CA GLY A 37 -18.77 15.46 -10.71
C GLY A 37 -17.70 14.42 -10.33
N LEU A 38 -17.34 13.62 -11.33
CA LEU A 38 -16.08 12.86 -11.33
C LEU A 38 -14.90 13.83 -11.12
N TYR A 39 -13.88 13.38 -10.38
CA TYR A 39 -12.66 14.14 -10.13
C TYR A 39 -12.08 14.72 -11.43
N SER A 40 -11.48 15.91 -11.33
CA SER A 40 -10.84 16.53 -12.49
C SER A 40 -9.69 15.66 -13.01
N LEU A 41 -9.37 15.80 -14.30
CA LEU A 41 -8.29 15.04 -14.94
C LEU A 41 -6.94 15.25 -14.22
N GLY A 42 -6.72 16.46 -13.69
CA GLY A 42 -5.55 16.80 -12.88
C GLY A 42 -5.50 16.05 -11.54
N GLN A 43 -6.62 15.97 -10.82
CA GLN A 43 -6.70 15.19 -9.59
C GLN A 43 -6.46 13.69 -9.85
N THR A 44 -7.05 13.16 -10.93
CA THR A 44 -6.85 11.76 -11.35
C THR A 44 -5.37 11.47 -11.67
N PHE A 45 -4.69 12.41 -12.33
CA PHE A 45 -3.25 12.28 -12.60
C PHE A 45 -2.41 12.27 -11.31
N LEU A 46 -2.75 13.12 -10.33
CA LEU A 46 -2.07 13.16 -9.03
C LEU A 46 -2.24 11.85 -8.24
N PHE A 47 -3.41 11.21 -8.32
CA PHE A 47 -3.62 9.87 -7.78
C PHE A 47 -2.69 8.83 -8.42
N PHE A 48 -2.49 8.91 -9.74
CA PHE A 48 -1.58 8.02 -10.44
C PHE A 48 -0.12 8.24 -10.02
N ILE A 49 0.33 9.51 -9.92
CA ILE A 49 1.67 9.85 -9.43
C ILE A 49 1.87 9.34 -7.99
N TYR A 50 0.89 9.54 -7.12
CA TYR A 50 0.94 9.02 -5.77
C TYR A 50 1.02 7.48 -5.73
N ALA A 51 0.27 6.79 -6.59
CA ALA A 51 0.34 5.33 -6.71
C ALA A 51 1.73 4.85 -7.15
N LEU A 52 2.41 5.59 -8.04
CA LEU A 52 3.81 5.32 -8.40
C LEU A 52 4.75 5.50 -7.22
N ILE A 53 4.62 6.59 -6.45
CA ILE A 53 5.42 6.84 -5.25
C ILE A 53 5.21 5.68 -4.24
N PHE A 54 3.96 5.25 -4.05
CA PHE A 54 3.63 4.13 -3.17
C PHE A 54 4.27 2.82 -3.66
N ALA A 55 4.21 2.53 -4.96
CA ALA A 55 4.83 1.34 -5.53
C ALA A 55 6.36 1.34 -5.42
N VAL A 56 6.99 2.51 -5.45
CA VAL A 56 8.42 2.67 -5.15
C VAL A 56 8.69 2.47 -3.67
N ALA A 57 7.85 3.00 -2.77
CA ALA A 57 7.97 2.81 -1.33
C ALA A 57 7.89 1.31 -0.94
N ASN A 58 7.11 0.50 -1.65
CA ASN A 58 7.07 -0.96 -1.47
C ASN A 58 8.44 -1.66 -1.65
N ILE A 59 9.36 -1.07 -2.40
CA ILE A 59 10.72 -1.60 -2.57
C ILE A 59 11.46 -1.57 -1.22
N VAL A 60 11.26 -0.50 -0.42
CA VAL A 60 11.88 -0.35 0.90
C VAL A 60 11.46 -1.49 1.83
N MET A 61 10.20 -1.92 1.76
CA MET A 61 9.70 -3.05 2.55
C MET A 61 10.34 -4.39 2.20
N ARG A 62 10.97 -4.51 1.01
CA ARG A 62 11.63 -5.74 0.53
C ARG A 62 13.12 -5.79 0.84
N MET A 63 13.72 -4.70 1.33
CA MET A 63 15.15 -4.65 1.67
C MET A 63 15.44 -5.61 2.83
N LYS A 64 16.38 -6.54 2.67
CA LYS A 64 16.68 -7.58 3.68
C LYS A 64 17.64 -7.13 4.79
N GLY A 65 18.30 -5.99 4.64
CA GLY A 65 19.31 -5.49 5.58
C GLY A 65 18.79 -4.56 6.68
N LEU A 66 17.49 -4.24 6.69
CA LEU A 66 16.89 -3.29 7.64
C LEU A 66 15.87 -4.00 8.54
N SER A 67 15.78 -3.54 9.80
CA SER A 67 14.75 -4.02 10.72
C SER A 67 13.36 -3.75 10.15
N PHE A 68 12.38 -4.57 10.52
CA PHE A 68 11.00 -4.37 10.05
C PHE A 68 10.45 -3.00 10.45
N ALA A 69 10.72 -2.56 11.68
CA ALA A 69 10.30 -1.24 12.17
C ALA A 69 10.88 -0.11 11.33
N PHE A 70 12.18 -0.16 10.99
CA PHE A 70 12.80 0.88 10.17
C PHE A 70 12.25 0.90 8.75
N ARG A 71 12.01 -0.28 8.14
CA ARG A 71 11.38 -0.37 6.81
C ARG A 71 9.97 0.21 6.80
N LEU A 72 9.19 -0.08 7.84
CA LEU A 72 7.84 0.45 7.99
C LEU A 72 7.86 1.97 8.16
N PHE A 73 8.77 2.49 9.00
CA PHE A 73 8.94 3.92 9.19
C PHE A 73 9.37 4.63 7.89
N ALA A 74 10.35 4.08 7.18
CA ALA A 74 10.82 4.63 5.91
C ALA A 74 9.73 4.57 4.83
N HIS A 75 8.97 3.48 4.76
CA HIS A 75 7.80 3.39 3.87
C HIS A 75 6.78 4.48 4.21
N PHE A 76 6.40 4.62 5.48
CA PHE A 76 5.47 5.64 5.94
C PHE A 76 5.95 7.05 5.58
N ALA A 77 7.22 7.36 5.83
CA ALA A 77 7.80 8.67 5.52
C ALA A 77 7.71 8.99 4.02
N ILE A 78 8.10 8.05 3.15
CA ILE A 78 8.04 8.25 1.69
C ILE A 78 6.60 8.48 1.23
N THR A 79 5.66 7.66 1.72
CA THR A 79 4.26 7.78 1.29
C THR A 79 3.57 8.99 1.91
N ALA A 80 3.92 9.41 3.12
CA ALA A 80 3.42 10.65 3.72
C ALA A 80 3.91 11.89 2.97
N ILE A 81 5.19 11.92 2.56
CA ILE A 81 5.74 12.99 1.72
C ILE A 81 5.03 13.01 0.36
N GLY A 82 4.84 11.84 -0.26
CA GLY A 82 4.08 11.72 -1.50
C GLY A 82 2.65 12.23 -1.36
N PHE A 83 1.97 11.91 -0.26
CA PHE A 83 0.62 12.38 0.02
C PHE A 83 0.57 13.91 0.18
N TYR A 84 1.52 14.47 0.93
CA TYR A 84 1.66 15.92 1.07
C TYR A 84 1.85 16.62 -0.27
N MET A 85 2.81 16.14 -1.09
CA MET A 85 3.15 16.75 -2.38
C MET A 85 2.03 16.62 -3.41
N CYS A 86 1.36 15.46 -3.47
CA CYS A 86 0.34 15.19 -4.48
C CYS A 86 -1.05 15.74 -4.13
N PHE A 87 -1.41 15.81 -2.85
CA PHE A 87 -2.77 16.19 -2.44
C PHE A 87 -2.81 17.45 -1.61
N LEU A 88 -2.12 17.51 -0.47
CA LEU A 88 -2.24 18.63 0.46
C LEU A 88 -1.73 19.94 -0.16
N LEU A 89 -0.58 19.89 -0.81
CA LEU A 89 0.00 21.04 -1.49
C LEU A 89 -0.84 21.46 -2.71
N TYR A 90 -1.34 20.50 -3.49
CA TYR A 90 -2.21 20.77 -4.64
C TYR A 90 -3.54 21.42 -4.24
N MET A 91 -4.10 21.02 -3.09
CA MET A 91 -5.32 21.63 -2.53
C MET A 91 -5.08 23.00 -1.89
N GLY A 92 -3.84 23.51 -1.89
CA GLY A 92 -3.50 24.80 -1.30
C GLY A 92 -3.64 24.83 0.22
N MET A 93 -3.65 23.68 0.88
CA MET A 93 -3.76 23.60 2.34
C MET A 93 -2.48 24.12 2.99
N VAL A 94 -2.63 24.96 4.01
CA VAL A 94 -1.51 25.56 4.76
C VAL A 94 -1.75 25.50 6.27
N GLY A 95 -0.66 25.54 7.04
CA GLY A 95 -0.70 25.56 8.51
C GLY A 95 -1.42 24.34 9.10
N THR A 96 -2.39 24.58 9.99
CA THR A 96 -3.12 23.54 10.73
C THR A 96 -3.83 22.53 9.83
N GLN A 97 -4.30 22.96 8.65
CA GLN A 97 -5.01 22.07 7.72
C GLN A 97 -4.09 20.94 7.21
N VAL A 98 -2.81 21.25 6.97
CA VAL A 98 -1.81 20.26 6.56
C VAL A 98 -1.59 19.23 7.67
N VAL A 99 -1.48 19.70 8.91
CA VAL A 99 -1.28 18.83 10.08
C VAL A 99 -2.47 17.88 10.25
N ILE A 100 -3.70 18.40 10.14
CA ILE A 100 -4.92 17.59 10.21
C ILE A 100 -4.93 16.56 9.06
N GLY A 101 -4.62 16.97 7.83
CA GLY A 101 -4.57 16.06 6.68
C GLY A 101 -3.54 14.94 6.84
N LEU A 102 -2.34 15.27 7.32
CA LEU A 102 -1.29 14.29 7.62
C LEU A 102 -1.66 13.37 8.78
N PHE A 103 -2.37 13.87 9.79
CA PHE A 103 -2.87 13.06 10.88
C PHE A 103 -3.92 12.05 10.39
N PHE A 104 -4.90 12.49 9.61
CA PHE A 104 -5.87 11.59 8.97
C PHE A 104 -5.17 10.53 8.11
N TYR A 105 -4.19 10.94 7.31
CA TYR A 105 -3.37 10.03 6.54
C TYR A 105 -2.67 8.98 7.41
N ALA A 106 -2.07 9.40 8.53
CA ALA A 106 -1.39 8.51 9.46
C ALA A 106 -2.34 7.48 10.09
N VAL A 107 -3.55 7.90 10.46
CA VAL A 107 -4.60 7.00 11.00
C VAL A 107 -4.99 5.96 9.95
N VAL A 108 -5.28 6.39 8.71
CA VAL A 108 -5.63 5.47 7.61
C VAL A 108 -4.48 4.51 7.32
N TYR A 109 -3.25 5.01 7.28
CA TYR A 109 -2.06 4.18 7.09
C TYR A 109 -1.92 3.13 8.18
N ALA A 110 -2.11 3.51 9.46
CA ALA A 110 -2.02 2.58 10.59
C ALA A 110 -3.08 1.47 10.50
N ILE A 111 -4.31 1.82 10.13
CA ILE A 111 -5.40 0.84 9.91
C ILE A 111 -5.01 -0.14 8.79
N CYS A 112 -4.57 0.36 7.64
CA CYS A 112 -4.14 -0.48 6.52
C CYS A 112 -2.96 -1.41 6.91
N ALA A 113 -1.95 -0.86 7.60
CA ALA A 113 -0.79 -1.63 8.06
C ALA A 113 -1.21 -2.74 9.05
N LEU A 114 -2.16 -2.45 9.94
CA LEU A 114 -2.71 -3.42 10.89
C LEU A 114 -3.47 -4.53 10.16
N ILE A 115 -4.35 -4.19 9.21
CA ILE A 115 -5.10 -5.18 8.41
C ILE A 115 -4.14 -6.09 7.66
N ILE A 116 -3.14 -5.53 6.97
CA ILE A 116 -2.13 -6.30 6.23
C ILE A 116 -1.33 -7.18 7.20
N GLY A 117 -0.92 -6.64 8.36
CA GLY A 117 -0.20 -7.39 9.40
C GLY A 117 -0.99 -8.59 9.90
N LEU A 118 -2.28 -8.40 10.19
CA LEU A 118 -3.19 -9.48 10.61
C LEU A 118 -3.35 -10.53 9.52
N PHE A 119 -3.58 -10.12 8.28
CA PHE A 119 -3.76 -11.02 7.14
C PHE A 119 -2.49 -11.84 6.89
N VAL A 120 -1.32 -11.20 6.85
CA VAL A 120 -0.03 -11.88 6.69
C VAL A 120 0.24 -12.84 7.84
N SER A 121 -0.09 -12.48 9.08
CA SER A 121 0.07 -13.38 10.23
C SER A 121 -0.78 -14.65 10.09
N ARG A 122 -2.03 -14.53 9.63
CA ARG A 122 -2.94 -15.67 9.42
C ARG A 122 -2.45 -16.56 8.28
N PHE A 123 -2.05 -15.97 7.16
CA PHE A 123 -1.52 -16.74 6.02
C PHE A 123 -0.21 -17.47 6.35
N ARG A 124 0.67 -16.87 7.14
CA ARG A 124 1.88 -17.56 7.63
C ARG A 124 1.53 -18.74 8.53
N LYS A 125 0.56 -18.60 9.43
CA LYS A 125 0.08 -19.72 10.27
C LYS A 125 -0.45 -20.87 9.42
N ILE A 126 -1.26 -20.57 8.39
CA ILE A 126 -1.81 -21.59 7.48
C ILE A 126 -0.70 -22.27 6.67
N LYS A 127 0.24 -21.51 6.10
CA LYS A 127 1.34 -22.05 5.30
C LYS A 127 2.25 -22.96 6.14
N ASN A 128 2.57 -22.54 7.37
CA ASN A 128 3.38 -23.35 8.28
C ASN A 128 2.65 -24.62 8.69
N ALA A 129 1.33 -24.57 8.94
CA ALA A 129 0.53 -25.76 9.23
C ALA A 129 0.55 -26.75 8.05
N HIS A 130 0.48 -26.25 6.81
CA HIS A 130 0.53 -27.08 5.62
C HIS A 130 1.91 -27.72 5.38
N SER A 131 3.01 -26.99 5.65
CA SER A 131 4.36 -27.58 5.52
C SER A 131 4.65 -28.61 6.61
N ASP A 132 4.10 -28.42 7.81
CA ASP A 132 4.21 -29.39 8.90
C ASP A 132 3.49 -30.69 8.55
N TYR A 133 2.32 -30.61 7.92
CA TYR A 133 1.59 -31.78 7.39
C TYR A 133 2.37 -32.53 6.31
N GLU A 134 2.94 -31.82 5.32
CA GLU A 134 3.75 -32.45 4.27
C GLU A 134 5.01 -33.12 4.83
N SER A 135 5.66 -32.51 5.82
CA SER A 135 6.86 -33.08 6.45
C SER A 135 6.57 -34.38 7.21
N LYS A 136 5.42 -34.45 7.90
CA LYS A 136 4.98 -35.66 8.61
C LYS A 136 4.61 -36.79 7.65
N PHE A 137 3.95 -36.49 6.53
CA PHE A 137 3.64 -37.51 5.52
C PHE A 137 4.88 -38.03 4.77
N LYS A 138 5.87 -37.16 4.49
CA LYS A 138 7.15 -37.59 3.90
C LYS A 138 7.93 -38.52 4.82
N ASN A 139 7.98 -38.23 6.12
CA ASN A 139 8.70 -39.05 7.10
C ASN A 139 8.03 -40.42 7.34
N VAL A 140 6.72 -40.53 7.15
CA VAL A 140 6.00 -41.82 7.24
C VAL A 140 6.27 -42.70 6.02
N LYS A 141 6.38 -42.13 4.81
CA LYS A 141 6.74 -42.89 3.59
C LYS A 141 8.20 -43.36 3.56
N ALA A 142 9.11 -42.66 4.22
CA ALA A 142 10.53 -43.05 4.29
C ALA A 142 10.83 -44.17 5.31
N LYS A 143 9.84 -44.58 6.13
CA LYS A 143 9.94 -45.65 7.12
C LYS A 143 9.26 -46.97 6.69
N LYS A 144 8.75 -47.03 5.46
CA LYS A 144 8.23 -48.26 4.82
C LYS A 144 9.22 -48.72 3.77
#